data_AF-A0A323VEE7-F1
#
_entry.id   AF-A0A323VEE7-F1
#
_cell.length_a   1.000
_cell.length_b   1.000
_cell.length_c   1.000
_cell.angle_alpha   90.00
_cell.angle_beta   90.00
_cell.angle_gamma   90.00
#
_symmetry.space_group_name_H-M   'P 1'
#
loop_
_entity.id
_entity.type
_entity.pdbx_description
1 polymer ?
#
loop_
_entity_poly.entity_id
_entity_poly.type
_entity_poly.pdbx_seq_one_letter_code
_entity_poly.pdbx_strand_id
1 'polypeptide(L)'
;MTDLDRDIRTAFDQLADRAAGPRGPETAERAIALGRRQRRRTAGWAAAALTAVVLGVTVPQVLPASGDPGQTAAPSTAGPVGLYAAPTRGSLAGDEEFVAGVRALEWSGPLGVNGADLHPAEDTRRVLFAGDVPGGQRWAVVMGKVGAQHAWAWYVGPAGAAAEDLELAAPPARGGTDTPIALLDDRSATGPLLVLSRPGDEAEYSASLDRDAAGVLTRTFTALPVVDGVPLGEVTTPIVFGAGELHVLRDGVRVDQAVPTTPFTEEPVPAPQQQTGDPARFAELMAGCLEPLGFQVRIGPDGTSSEILSGPYGTGPLSSAEDAETEALITRCRDQLGY
;
A
#
# COMPACT_ATOMS: atom_id res chain seq x y z
N MET A 1 42.88 -10.43 13.62
CA MET A 1 41.57 -11.10 13.79
C MET A 1 41.21 -10.93 15.25
N THR A 2 40.24 -10.08 15.51
CA THR A 2 39.81 -9.71 16.88
C THR A 2 38.89 -10.79 17.45
N ASP A 3 38.62 -10.77 18.76
CA ASP A 3 37.63 -11.68 19.33
C ASP A 3 36.22 -11.39 18.76
N LEU A 4 35.93 -10.12 18.43
CA LEU A 4 34.72 -9.70 17.72
C LEU A 4 34.53 -10.40 16.37
N ASP A 5 35.59 -10.61 15.57
CA ASP A 5 35.51 -11.39 14.31
C ASP A 5 35.06 -12.85 14.57
N ARG A 6 35.45 -13.42 15.72
CA ARG A 6 35.14 -14.81 16.10
C ARG A 6 33.71 -14.94 16.60
N ASP A 7 33.27 -13.97 17.41
CA ASP A 7 31.90 -13.92 17.93
C ASP A 7 30.88 -13.69 16.82
N ILE A 8 31.17 -12.78 15.87
CA ILE A 8 30.32 -12.56 14.69
C ILE A 8 30.19 -13.84 13.84
N ARG A 9 31.30 -14.54 13.56
CA ARG A 9 31.25 -15.82 12.83
C ARG A 9 30.44 -16.88 13.57
N THR A 10 30.65 -17.00 14.88
CA THR A 10 29.92 -17.98 15.71
C THR A 10 28.42 -17.67 15.75
N ALA A 11 28.04 -16.39 15.78
CA ALA A 11 26.65 -15.97 15.69
C ALA A 11 26.03 -16.30 14.32
N PHE A 12 26.76 -16.07 13.22
CA PHE A 12 26.31 -16.43 11.87
C PHE A 12 26.18 -17.94 11.66
N ASP A 13 27.15 -18.74 12.13
CA ASP A 13 27.11 -20.21 12.03
C ASP A 13 25.91 -20.76 12.81
N GLN A 14 25.66 -20.28 14.03
CA GLN A 14 24.47 -20.65 14.80
C GLN A 14 23.14 -20.22 14.17
N LEU A 15 23.13 -19.13 13.40
CA LEU A 15 21.95 -18.68 12.66
C LEU A 15 21.72 -19.56 11.43
N ALA A 16 22.79 -19.93 10.73
CA ALA A 16 22.77 -20.84 9.60
C ALA A 16 22.27 -22.23 10.00
N ASP A 17 22.77 -22.81 11.10
CA ASP A 17 22.31 -24.10 11.62
C ASP A 17 20.81 -24.08 11.98
N ARG A 18 20.32 -22.98 12.58
CA ARG A 18 18.88 -22.79 12.86
C ARG A 18 18.05 -22.67 11.59
N ALA A 19 18.56 -22.00 10.55
CA ALA A 19 17.87 -21.84 9.26
C ALA A 19 17.96 -23.09 8.36
N ALA A 20 18.97 -23.95 8.58
CA ALA A 20 19.23 -25.19 7.85
C ALA A 20 18.55 -26.43 8.48
N GLY A 21 17.83 -26.27 9.59
CA GLY A 21 16.99 -27.32 10.17
C GLY A 21 16.07 -27.97 9.11
N PRO A 22 15.83 -29.29 9.19
CA PRO A 22 15.18 -30.05 8.12
C PRO A 22 13.77 -29.53 7.85
N ARG A 23 13.62 -28.80 6.74
CA ARG A 23 12.34 -28.26 6.26
C ARG A 23 11.47 -29.44 5.83
N GLY A 24 10.57 -29.84 6.71
CA GLY A 24 9.70 -31.01 6.52
C GLY A 24 8.86 -30.90 5.26
N PRO A 25 8.34 -32.04 4.75
CA PRO A 25 7.53 -32.07 3.53
C PRO A 25 6.32 -31.11 3.58
N GLU A 26 5.77 -30.84 4.77
CA GLU A 26 4.66 -29.91 4.99
C GLU A 26 4.91 -28.49 4.49
N THR A 27 6.15 -27.98 4.53
CA THR A 27 6.44 -26.61 4.05
C THR A 27 6.38 -26.54 2.52
N ALA A 28 6.92 -27.56 1.85
CA ALA A 28 6.83 -27.69 0.40
C ALA A 28 5.38 -27.95 -0.05
N GLU A 29 4.64 -28.78 0.68
CA GLU A 29 3.22 -29.05 0.42
C GLU A 29 2.35 -27.81 0.61
N ARG A 30 2.58 -26.98 1.63
CA ARG A 30 1.90 -25.67 1.80
C ARG A 30 2.18 -24.73 0.63
N ALA A 31 3.44 -24.62 0.19
CA ALA A 31 3.80 -23.79 -0.97
C ALA A 31 3.11 -24.28 -2.27
N ILE A 32 3.12 -25.60 -2.50
CA ILE A 32 2.44 -26.22 -3.65
C ILE A 32 0.90 -26.05 -3.56
N ALA A 33 0.32 -26.15 -2.37
CA ALA A 33 -1.11 -25.97 -2.14
C ALA A 33 -1.55 -24.51 -2.40
N LEU A 34 -0.77 -23.53 -1.97
CA LEU A 34 -0.98 -22.11 -2.27
C LEU A 34 -0.92 -21.86 -3.79
N GLY A 35 0.14 -22.32 -4.47
CA GLY A 35 0.27 -22.21 -5.92
C GLY A 35 -0.87 -22.88 -6.70
N ARG A 36 -1.38 -24.03 -6.24
CA ARG A 36 -2.55 -24.71 -6.82
C ARG A 36 -3.86 -23.94 -6.59
N ARG A 37 -4.08 -23.34 -5.41
CA ARG A 37 -5.24 -22.46 -5.14
C ARG A 37 -5.23 -21.24 -6.06
N GLN A 38 -4.07 -20.60 -6.23
CA GLN A 38 -3.93 -19.39 -7.04
C GLN A 38 -4.15 -19.69 -8.54
N ARG A 39 -3.57 -20.78 -9.07
CA ARG A 39 -3.83 -21.26 -10.45
C ARG A 39 -5.29 -21.64 -10.71
N ARG A 40 -6.01 -22.20 -9.72
CA ARG A 40 -7.44 -22.50 -9.87
C ARG A 40 -8.30 -21.23 -9.92
N ARG A 41 -7.94 -20.18 -9.17
CA ARG A 41 -8.61 -18.87 -9.25
C ARG A 41 -8.41 -18.21 -10.60
N THR A 42 -7.21 -18.24 -11.18
CA THR A 42 -6.96 -17.67 -12.52
C THR A 42 -7.56 -18.49 -13.66
N ALA A 43 -7.54 -19.83 -13.57
CA ALA A 43 -8.11 -20.70 -14.61
C ALA A 43 -9.65 -20.58 -14.75
N GLY A 44 -10.37 -20.17 -13.70
CA GLY A 44 -11.83 -19.99 -13.76
C GLY A 44 -12.31 -18.94 -14.77
N TRP A 45 -11.48 -17.94 -15.08
CA TRP A 45 -11.84 -16.84 -15.99
C TRP A 45 -11.74 -17.20 -17.47
N ALA A 46 -10.98 -18.24 -17.83
CA ALA A 46 -10.81 -18.66 -19.24
C ALA A 46 -12.05 -19.39 -19.80
N ALA A 47 -12.91 -19.96 -18.94
CA ALA A 47 -14.08 -20.72 -19.37
C ALA A 47 -15.31 -19.84 -19.70
N ALA A 48 -15.39 -18.63 -19.14
CA ALA A 48 -16.55 -17.75 -19.33
C ALA A 48 -16.56 -17.02 -20.69
N ALA A 49 -15.39 -16.78 -21.28
CA ALA A 49 -15.26 -16.01 -22.53
C ALA A 49 -15.75 -16.73 -23.79
N LEU A 50 -15.84 -18.07 -23.77
CA LEU A 50 -16.20 -18.88 -24.95
C LEU A 50 -17.71 -18.99 -25.20
N THR A 51 -18.55 -18.73 -24.20
CA THR A 51 -20.02 -18.92 -24.32
C THR A 51 -20.74 -17.72 -24.94
N ALA A 52 -20.16 -16.52 -24.86
CA ALA A 52 -20.80 -15.27 -25.31
C ALA A 52 -20.79 -15.06 -26.84
N VAL A 53 -20.00 -15.81 -27.60
CA VAL A 53 -19.77 -15.59 -29.04
C VAL A 53 -20.82 -16.28 -29.93
N VAL A 54 -21.66 -17.16 -29.40
CA VAL A 54 -22.53 -18.05 -30.18
C VAL A 54 -23.94 -17.47 -30.48
N LEU A 55 -24.34 -16.37 -29.84
CA LEU A 55 -25.66 -15.74 -30.03
C LEU A 55 -25.60 -14.46 -30.89
N GLY A 56 -25.52 -14.62 -32.20
CA GLY A 56 -25.76 -13.55 -33.18
C GLY A 56 -27.14 -13.63 -33.87
N VAL A 57 -27.33 -12.78 -34.91
CA VAL A 57 -28.42 -12.78 -35.94
C VAL A 57 -29.80 -12.25 -35.46
N THR A 58 -30.45 -11.22 -36.02
CA THR A 58 -30.16 -10.27 -37.14
C THR A 58 -31.05 -9.01 -37.07
N VAL A 59 -30.65 -7.89 -37.68
CA VAL A 59 -31.56 -6.84 -38.21
C VAL A 59 -31.09 -6.41 -39.61
N PRO A 60 -31.96 -6.34 -40.65
CA PRO A 60 -31.56 -5.99 -42.02
C PRO A 60 -31.44 -4.48 -42.24
N GLN A 61 -30.62 -4.08 -43.21
CA GLN A 61 -30.32 -2.68 -43.54
C GLN A 61 -31.30 -2.04 -44.54
N VAL A 62 -31.41 -0.71 -44.49
CA VAL A 62 -31.59 0.16 -45.67
C VAL A 62 -30.87 1.49 -45.44
N LEU A 63 -29.99 1.91 -46.37
CA LEU A 63 -29.74 3.28 -46.91
C LEU A 63 -28.32 3.40 -47.53
N PRO A 64 -28.05 4.39 -48.41
CA PRO A 64 -27.27 4.15 -49.63
C PRO A 64 -25.80 4.57 -49.61
N ALA A 65 -25.07 4.11 -50.63
CA ALA A 65 -23.66 4.37 -50.87
C ALA A 65 -23.34 5.79 -51.36
N SER A 66 -22.18 6.32 -50.96
CA SER A 66 -21.11 6.83 -51.84
C SER A 66 -19.95 7.40 -51.01
N GLY A 67 -18.80 6.72 -50.97
CA GLY A 67 -17.63 7.14 -50.19
C GLY A 67 -16.43 6.21 -50.33
N ASP A 68 -15.61 6.50 -51.33
CA ASP A 68 -14.20 6.10 -51.57
C ASP A 68 -13.64 4.78 -50.94
N PRO A 69 -13.46 3.69 -51.71
CA PRO A 69 -12.88 2.43 -51.24
C PRO A 69 -11.34 2.49 -51.25
N GLY A 70 -10.74 3.28 -50.33
CA GLY A 70 -9.30 3.58 -50.35
C GLY A 70 -8.55 3.54 -49.02
N GLN A 71 -9.22 3.39 -47.88
CA GLN A 71 -8.56 3.39 -46.56
C GLN A 71 -8.96 2.19 -45.71
N THR A 72 -8.16 1.12 -45.82
CA THR A 72 -8.15 0.03 -44.85
C THR A 72 -7.71 0.60 -43.50
N ALA A 73 -8.63 0.71 -42.55
CA ALA A 73 -8.28 1.10 -41.20
C ALA A 73 -7.26 0.11 -40.63
N ALA A 74 -6.02 0.57 -40.42
CA ALA A 74 -5.02 -0.23 -39.74
C ALA A 74 -5.53 -0.56 -38.33
N PRO A 75 -5.41 -1.81 -37.84
CA PRO A 75 -5.81 -2.15 -36.50
C PRO A 75 -5.00 -1.28 -35.53
N SER A 76 -5.68 -0.42 -34.76
CA SER A 76 -5.01 0.49 -33.85
C SER A 76 -4.40 -0.31 -32.69
N THR A 77 -3.11 -0.63 -32.80
CA THR A 77 -2.37 -1.47 -31.86
C THR A 77 -1.97 -0.71 -30.59
N ALA A 78 -2.78 0.25 -30.16
CA ALA A 78 -2.70 0.88 -28.86
C ALA A 78 -3.15 -0.14 -27.79
N GLY A 79 -2.25 -1.06 -27.45
CA GLY A 79 -2.40 -1.89 -26.27
C GLY A 79 -2.58 -1.01 -25.02
N PRO A 80 -3.27 -1.49 -23.97
CA PRO A 80 -3.55 -0.69 -22.79
C PRO A 80 -2.24 -0.16 -22.20
N VAL A 81 -2.14 1.17 -22.13
CA VAL A 81 -0.96 1.87 -21.63
C VAL A 81 -0.90 1.64 -20.12
N GLY A 82 -0.01 0.75 -19.70
CA GLY A 82 0.29 0.52 -18.28
C GLY A 82 0.92 1.78 -17.65
N LEU A 83 0.87 1.87 -16.32
CA LEU A 83 1.25 3.05 -15.55
C LEU A 83 2.65 3.59 -15.92
N TYR A 84 3.65 2.71 -16.08
CA TYR A 84 5.02 3.08 -16.49
C TYR A 84 5.12 3.75 -17.88
N ALA A 85 4.16 3.50 -18.77
CA ALA A 85 4.12 4.04 -20.12
C ALA A 85 3.14 5.21 -20.27
N ALA A 86 2.41 5.57 -19.21
CA ALA A 86 1.53 6.73 -19.21
C ALA A 86 2.36 8.04 -19.25
N PRO A 87 1.84 9.12 -19.84
CA PRO A 87 2.43 10.45 -19.71
C PRO A 87 2.47 10.91 -18.24
N THR A 88 3.39 11.82 -17.92
CA THR A 88 3.39 12.56 -16.66
C THR A 88 2.04 13.25 -16.46
N ARG A 89 1.55 13.28 -15.22
CA ARG A 89 0.28 13.94 -14.82
C ARG A 89 0.51 14.93 -13.67
N GLY A 90 -0.51 15.72 -13.35
CA GLY A 90 -0.40 16.80 -12.37
C GLY A 90 -0.11 18.17 -12.98
N SER A 91 -0.26 19.20 -12.15
CA SER A 91 -0.19 20.62 -12.54
C SER A 91 1.18 21.07 -13.09
N LEU A 92 2.25 20.29 -12.86
CA LEU A 92 3.60 20.56 -13.36
C LEU A 92 4.03 19.57 -14.46
N ALA A 93 3.12 18.74 -14.99
CA ALA A 93 3.45 17.77 -16.04
C ALA A 93 3.97 18.38 -17.35
N GLY A 94 3.66 19.65 -17.61
CA GLY A 94 4.16 20.42 -18.76
C GLY A 94 5.43 21.24 -18.47
N ASP A 95 5.94 21.22 -17.24
CA ASP A 95 7.20 21.87 -16.87
C ASP A 95 8.36 20.89 -17.15
N GLU A 96 8.91 20.96 -18.36
CA GLU A 96 9.96 20.04 -18.80
C GLU A 96 11.25 20.13 -17.95
N GLU A 97 11.56 21.31 -17.41
CA GLU A 97 12.73 21.54 -16.56
C GLU A 97 12.53 20.89 -15.19
N PHE A 98 11.39 21.15 -14.54
CA PHE A 98 11.04 20.51 -13.27
C PHE A 98 10.93 18.98 -13.40
N VAL A 99 10.27 18.48 -14.45
CA VAL A 99 10.14 17.03 -14.72
C VAL A 99 11.50 16.38 -14.99
N ALA A 100 12.42 17.06 -15.66
CA ALA A 100 13.79 16.58 -15.86
C ALA A 100 14.58 16.54 -14.54
N GLY A 101 14.50 17.60 -13.72
CA GLY A 101 15.13 17.65 -12.40
C GLY A 101 14.64 16.54 -11.47
N VAL A 102 13.30 16.37 -11.36
CA VAL A 102 12.66 15.31 -10.56
C VAL A 102 13.13 13.92 -10.99
N ARG A 103 13.27 13.68 -12.31
CA ARG A 103 13.77 12.39 -12.83
C ARG A 103 15.21 12.10 -12.42
N ALA A 104 16.04 13.15 -12.28
CA ALA A 104 17.45 13.05 -11.90
C ALA A 104 17.68 12.86 -10.39
N LEU A 105 16.68 13.12 -9.53
CA LEU A 105 16.78 12.98 -8.08
C LEU A 105 17.33 11.63 -7.63
N GLU A 106 18.08 11.63 -6.52
CA GLU A 106 18.68 10.42 -5.98
C GLU A 106 17.63 9.54 -5.28
N TRP A 107 17.71 8.23 -5.48
CA TRP A 107 16.83 7.24 -4.84
C TRP A 107 17.45 6.69 -3.53
N SER A 108 18.41 7.42 -2.97
CA SER A 108 19.21 7.05 -1.80
C SER A 108 18.44 7.24 -0.48
N GLY A 109 17.43 6.40 -0.26
CA GLY A 109 16.94 6.14 1.09
C GLY A 109 17.86 5.18 1.86
N PRO A 110 17.59 4.92 3.16
CA PRO A 110 18.17 3.76 3.84
C PRO A 110 17.87 2.48 3.05
N LEU A 111 18.75 1.47 3.16
CA LEU A 111 18.55 0.17 2.50
C LEU A 111 17.15 -0.36 2.84
N GLY A 112 16.26 -0.42 1.84
CA GLY A 112 14.86 -0.79 2.06
C GLY A 112 14.73 -2.18 2.68
N VAL A 113 13.55 -2.50 3.23
CA VAL A 113 13.24 -3.64 4.15
C VAL A 113 13.93 -5.01 3.87
N ASN A 114 14.36 -5.29 2.64
CA ASN A 114 15.08 -6.51 2.24
C ASN A 114 16.61 -6.32 2.04
N GLY A 115 17.20 -5.20 2.48
CA GLY A 115 18.60 -4.84 2.24
C GLY A 115 18.95 -4.52 0.77
N ALA A 116 17.95 -4.40 -0.10
CA ALA A 116 18.14 -4.27 -1.53
C ALA A 116 18.19 -2.80 -1.95
N ASP A 117 19.30 -2.38 -2.54
CA ASP A 117 19.42 -1.10 -3.23
C ASP A 117 18.39 -1.00 -4.38
N LEU A 118 17.68 0.13 -4.42
CA LEU A 118 16.61 0.43 -5.36
C LEU A 118 16.98 1.64 -6.21
N HIS A 119 18.13 1.54 -6.87
CA HIS A 119 18.66 2.58 -7.75
C HIS A 119 18.43 2.23 -9.24
N PRO A 120 17.25 2.53 -9.83
CA PRO A 120 17.03 2.32 -11.26
C PRO A 120 17.92 3.26 -12.08
N ALA A 121 18.42 2.76 -13.21
CA ALA A 121 19.19 3.54 -14.16
C ALA A 121 18.36 4.72 -14.70
N GLU A 122 18.97 5.89 -14.81
CA GLU A 122 18.30 7.17 -15.06
C GLU A 122 17.56 7.22 -16.40
N ASP A 123 18.05 6.53 -17.42
CA ASP A 123 17.41 6.34 -18.73
C ASP A 123 16.09 5.55 -18.66
N THR A 124 15.93 4.72 -17.62
CA THR A 124 14.70 3.98 -17.31
C THR A 124 13.74 4.75 -16.39
N ARG A 125 14.16 5.87 -15.78
CA ARG A 125 13.30 6.65 -14.89
C ARG A 125 12.25 7.42 -15.68
N ARG A 126 11.01 7.42 -15.19
CA ARG A 126 9.84 8.13 -15.75
C ARG A 126 9.09 8.80 -14.62
N VAL A 127 8.82 10.09 -14.76
CA VAL A 127 7.97 10.82 -13.80
C VAL A 127 6.52 10.46 -14.13
N LEU A 128 5.79 9.95 -13.15
CA LEU A 128 4.37 9.58 -13.29
C LEU A 128 3.45 10.72 -12.85
N PHE A 129 3.90 11.51 -11.88
CA PHE A 129 3.22 12.68 -11.38
C PHE A 129 4.21 13.77 -10.99
N ALA A 130 3.85 15.02 -11.25
CA ALA A 130 4.50 16.22 -10.77
C ALA A 130 3.44 17.31 -10.59
N GLY A 131 3.26 17.82 -9.38
CA GLY A 131 2.26 18.86 -9.11
C GLY A 131 2.21 19.35 -7.68
N ASP A 132 1.66 20.56 -7.51
CA ASP A 132 1.23 21.04 -6.20
C ASP A 132 -0.10 20.38 -5.81
N VAL A 133 -0.26 20.04 -4.52
CA VAL A 133 -1.41 19.33 -3.94
C VAL A 133 -2.07 20.16 -2.82
N PRO A 134 -3.31 19.84 -2.40
CA PRO A 134 -3.93 20.46 -1.23
C PRO A 134 -3.05 20.43 0.02
N GLY A 135 -3.23 21.41 0.91
CA GLY A 135 -2.34 21.60 2.08
C GLY A 135 -1.03 22.35 1.80
N GLY A 136 -0.80 22.83 0.57
CA GLY A 136 0.35 23.69 0.27
C GLY A 136 1.67 22.95 0.10
N GLN A 137 1.63 21.75 -0.48
CA GLN A 137 2.79 20.89 -0.74
C GLN A 137 2.97 20.65 -2.24
N ARG A 138 4.18 20.23 -2.61
CA ARG A 138 4.57 19.81 -3.96
C ARG A 138 4.98 18.36 -3.93
N TRP A 139 4.32 17.53 -4.72
CA TRP A 139 4.54 16.08 -4.76
C TRP A 139 5.00 15.64 -6.15
N ALA A 140 5.85 14.62 -6.18
CA ALA A 140 6.25 13.96 -7.42
C ALA A 140 6.47 12.46 -7.23
N VAL A 141 6.29 11.70 -8.31
CA VAL A 141 6.56 10.25 -8.35
C VAL A 141 7.43 9.91 -9.53
N VAL A 142 8.52 9.19 -9.27
CA VAL A 142 9.37 8.62 -10.31
C VAL A 142 9.26 7.10 -10.24
N MET A 143 9.01 6.46 -11.38
CA MET A 143 9.10 5.00 -11.54
C MET A 143 10.30 4.65 -12.43
N GLY A 144 11.03 3.58 -12.11
CA GLY A 144 12.18 3.12 -12.88
C GLY A 144 12.29 1.59 -12.90
N LYS A 145 13.17 1.06 -13.75
CA LYS A 145 13.38 -0.39 -13.90
C LYS A 145 14.53 -0.87 -13.03
N VAL A 146 14.29 -1.93 -12.25
CA VAL A 146 15.28 -2.61 -11.42
C VAL A 146 15.28 -4.10 -11.80
N GLY A 147 16.13 -4.45 -12.76
CA GLY A 147 16.13 -5.77 -13.40
C GLY A 147 14.85 -6.00 -14.21
N ALA A 148 14.12 -7.07 -13.89
CA ALA A 148 12.84 -7.40 -14.53
C ALA A 148 11.60 -6.78 -13.85
N GLN A 149 11.79 -5.99 -12.78
CA GLN A 149 10.73 -5.36 -12.01
C GLN A 149 10.76 -3.83 -12.16
N HIS A 150 9.68 -3.18 -11.73
CA HIS A 150 9.64 -1.73 -11.56
C HIS A 150 9.72 -1.39 -10.07
N ALA A 151 10.30 -0.24 -9.78
CA ALA A 151 10.26 0.39 -8.47
C ALA A 151 9.79 1.84 -8.64
N TRP A 152 9.26 2.44 -7.58
CA TRP A 152 8.92 3.87 -7.54
C TRP A 152 9.46 4.52 -6.27
N ALA A 153 9.64 5.84 -6.36
CA ALA A 153 9.98 6.72 -5.25
C ALA A 153 9.00 7.90 -5.24
N TRP A 154 8.52 8.25 -4.04
CA TRP A 154 7.73 9.45 -3.79
C TRP A 154 8.64 10.56 -3.29
N TYR A 155 8.50 11.74 -3.86
CA TYR A 155 9.24 12.95 -3.47
C TYR A 155 8.25 14.03 -3.06
N VAL A 156 8.53 14.73 -1.97
CA VAL A 156 7.66 15.78 -1.42
C VAL A 156 8.47 16.99 -0.96
N GLY A 157 7.85 18.16 -1.03
CA GLY A 157 8.39 19.42 -0.54
C GLY A 157 7.27 20.46 -0.33
N PRO A 158 7.60 21.68 0.10
CA PRO A 158 6.62 22.78 0.14
C PRO A 158 6.15 23.17 -1.27
N ALA A 159 4.94 23.74 -1.38
CA ALA A 159 4.46 24.28 -2.65
C ALA A 159 5.46 25.32 -3.22
N GLY A 160 5.74 25.22 -4.51
CA GLY A 160 6.73 26.07 -5.18
C GLY A 160 8.20 25.63 -5.05
N ALA A 161 8.51 24.55 -4.32
CA ALA A 161 9.87 23.99 -4.23
C ALA A 161 10.47 23.69 -5.61
N ALA A 162 11.78 23.89 -5.78
CA ALA A 162 12.50 23.41 -6.96
C ALA A 162 12.56 21.88 -6.96
N ALA A 163 13.03 21.26 -8.05
CA ALA A 163 13.08 19.81 -8.14
C ALA A 163 14.10 19.23 -7.14
N GLU A 164 15.26 19.88 -7.03
CA GLU A 164 16.36 19.59 -6.10
C GLU A 164 16.03 19.80 -4.62
N ASP A 165 14.96 20.55 -4.31
CA ASP A 165 14.47 20.80 -2.94
C ASP A 165 13.46 19.74 -2.47
N LEU A 166 13.12 18.74 -3.29
CA LEU A 166 12.20 17.67 -2.88
C LEU A 166 12.95 16.53 -2.18
N GLU A 167 12.39 16.08 -1.06
CA GLU A 167 12.92 14.98 -0.24
C GLU A 167 12.13 13.68 -0.48
N LEU A 168 12.77 12.52 -0.26
CA LEU A 168 12.09 11.23 -0.29
C LEU A 168 11.03 11.16 0.83
N ALA A 169 9.76 10.96 0.46
CA ALA A 169 8.67 10.86 1.43
C ALA A 169 8.70 9.55 2.23
N ALA A 170 9.17 8.48 1.60
CA ALA A 170 9.31 7.14 2.13
C ALA A 170 10.36 6.37 1.31
N PRO A 171 10.92 5.25 1.80
CA PRO A 171 11.83 4.44 1.00
C PRO A 171 11.20 4.00 -0.32
N PRO A 172 11.99 3.91 -1.42
CA PRO A 172 11.49 3.39 -2.68
C PRO A 172 10.89 1.99 -2.53
N ALA A 173 9.79 1.73 -3.25
CA ALA A 173 9.06 0.47 -3.19
C ALA A 173 9.01 -0.23 -4.54
N ARG A 174 8.81 -1.56 -4.55
CA ARG A 174 8.70 -2.39 -5.76
C ARG A 174 7.25 -2.70 -6.09
N GLY A 175 6.93 -2.85 -7.38
CA GLY A 175 5.65 -3.42 -7.80
C GLY A 175 5.48 -3.58 -9.31
N GLY A 176 4.23 -3.79 -9.73
CA GLY A 176 3.87 -4.05 -11.12
C GLY A 176 3.68 -2.78 -11.95
N THR A 177 3.71 -2.92 -13.28
CA THR A 177 3.40 -1.85 -14.25
C THR A 177 1.95 -1.38 -14.22
N ASP A 178 1.08 -2.09 -13.51
CA ASP A 178 -0.37 -1.88 -13.43
C ASP A 178 -0.89 -1.86 -11.98
N THR A 179 0.02 -1.94 -11.01
CA THR A 179 -0.32 -1.80 -9.58
C THR A 179 -0.53 -0.31 -9.30
N PRO A 180 -1.71 0.11 -8.81
CA PRO A 180 -1.91 1.47 -8.36
C PRO A 180 -0.93 1.85 -7.23
N ILE A 181 -0.53 3.11 -7.20
CA ILE A 181 0.36 3.66 -6.18
C ILE A 181 -0.37 4.84 -5.54
N ALA A 182 -0.44 4.89 -4.21
CA ALA A 182 -1.07 6.00 -3.51
C ALA A 182 -0.15 6.58 -2.43
N LEU A 183 -0.26 7.89 -2.21
CA LEU A 183 0.36 8.63 -1.11
C LEU A 183 -0.73 9.42 -0.37
N LEU A 184 -0.69 9.35 0.95
CA LEU A 184 -1.57 10.07 1.86
C LEU A 184 -0.72 10.82 2.88
N ASP A 185 -0.86 12.13 2.98
CA ASP A 185 -0.30 12.86 4.14
C ASP A 185 -1.32 12.84 5.29
N ASP A 186 -0.95 12.16 6.37
CA ASP A 186 -1.78 11.93 7.55
C ASP A 186 -1.36 12.75 8.78
N ARG A 187 -0.42 13.71 8.62
CA ARG A 187 0.11 14.56 9.70
C ARG A 187 -0.90 15.58 10.26
N SER A 188 -2.11 15.63 9.72
CA SER A 188 -3.20 16.54 10.10
C SER A 188 -4.53 15.78 10.22
N ALA A 189 -5.59 16.43 10.72
CA ALA A 189 -6.93 15.83 10.80
C ALA A 189 -7.61 15.62 9.42
N THR A 190 -7.11 16.32 8.41
CA THR A 190 -7.38 16.09 7.00
C THR A 190 -6.09 16.27 6.22
N GLY A 191 -5.91 15.52 5.13
CA GLY A 191 -4.75 15.68 4.27
C GLY A 191 -4.97 15.17 2.84
N PRO A 192 -4.10 15.54 1.88
CA PRO A 192 -4.20 15.10 0.50
C PRO A 192 -3.99 13.59 0.37
N LEU A 193 -4.87 12.93 -0.38
CA LEU A 193 -4.70 11.58 -0.92
C LEU A 193 -4.55 11.68 -2.43
N LEU A 194 -3.44 11.17 -2.97
CA LEU A 194 -3.19 11.06 -4.40
C LEU A 194 -3.12 9.59 -4.82
N VAL A 195 -3.77 9.25 -5.94
CA VAL A 195 -3.77 7.89 -6.50
C VAL A 195 -3.26 7.86 -7.94
N LEU A 196 -2.23 7.07 -8.20
CA LEU A 196 -1.66 6.82 -9.52
C LEU A 196 -2.03 5.43 -10.01
N SER A 197 -3.07 5.40 -10.83
CA SER A 197 -3.62 4.24 -11.54
C SER A 197 -3.53 4.46 -13.06
N ARG A 198 -4.12 3.59 -13.89
CA ARG A 198 -4.12 3.82 -15.35
C ARG A 198 -4.96 5.06 -15.69
N PRO A 199 -4.69 5.76 -16.81
CA PRO A 199 -5.55 6.86 -17.26
C PRO A 199 -7.00 6.39 -17.42
N GLY A 200 -7.94 7.10 -16.78
CA GLY A 200 -9.37 6.76 -16.77
C GLY A 200 -9.80 5.82 -15.65
N ASP A 201 -8.89 5.27 -14.84
CA ASP A 201 -9.27 4.61 -13.58
C ASP A 201 -9.74 5.67 -12.56
N GLU A 202 -10.81 5.35 -11.85
CA GLU A 202 -11.36 6.15 -10.75
C GLU A 202 -10.82 5.64 -9.41
N ALA A 203 -11.00 6.42 -8.34
CA ALA A 203 -10.70 5.98 -6.99
C ALA A 203 -11.74 6.48 -5.98
N GLU A 204 -12.01 5.68 -4.96
CA GLU A 204 -12.91 6.03 -3.86
C GLU A 204 -12.26 5.67 -2.52
N TYR A 205 -12.49 6.50 -1.51
CA TYR A 205 -11.89 6.36 -0.19
C TYR A 205 -12.97 6.30 0.90
N SER A 206 -12.79 5.40 1.85
CA SER A 206 -13.61 5.28 3.04
C SER A 206 -12.78 5.58 4.28
N ALA A 207 -13.07 6.72 4.91
CA ALA A 207 -12.33 7.17 6.09
C ALA A 207 -12.47 6.20 7.28
N SER A 208 -13.60 5.49 7.41
CA SER A 208 -13.97 4.72 8.60
C SER A 208 -14.76 3.45 8.26
N LEU A 209 -14.75 2.49 9.18
CA LEU A 209 -15.63 1.33 9.21
C LEU A 209 -16.56 1.53 10.42
N ASP A 210 -17.84 1.83 10.21
CA ASP A 210 -18.75 2.28 11.26
C ASP A 210 -19.95 1.35 11.44
N ARG A 211 -20.52 1.32 12.65
CA ARG A 211 -21.79 0.62 12.89
C ARG A 211 -22.96 1.44 12.37
N ASP A 212 -23.82 0.82 11.57
CA ASP A 212 -25.11 1.38 11.18
C ASP A 212 -26.13 1.32 12.35
N ALA A 213 -27.34 1.81 12.10
CA ALA A 213 -28.42 1.81 13.09
C ALA A 213 -28.89 0.40 13.52
N ALA A 214 -28.49 -0.66 12.82
CA ALA A 214 -28.72 -2.06 13.19
C ALA A 214 -27.50 -2.70 13.90
N GLY A 215 -26.42 -1.95 14.11
CA GLY A 215 -25.17 -2.41 14.72
C GLY A 215 -24.22 -3.14 13.76
N VAL A 216 -24.56 -3.18 12.47
CA VAL A 216 -23.79 -3.86 11.41
C VAL A 216 -22.66 -2.95 10.96
N LEU A 217 -21.45 -3.49 10.78
CA LEU A 217 -20.33 -2.72 10.25
C LEU A 217 -20.53 -2.42 8.76
N THR A 218 -20.39 -1.15 8.42
CA THR A 218 -20.60 -0.59 7.08
C THR A 218 -19.50 0.41 6.76
N ARG A 219 -19.24 0.60 5.46
CA ARG A 219 -18.36 1.66 4.96
C ARG A 219 -19.15 2.59 4.06
N THR A 220 -18.91 3.89 4.22
CA THR A 220 -19.26 4.88 3.20
C THR A 220 -18.00 5.20 2.42
N PHE A 221 -18.05 5.03 1.10
CA PHE A 221 -16.97 5.40 0.18
C PHE A 221 -17.32 6.73 -0.49
N THR A 222 -16.34 7.62 -0.57
CA THR A 222 -16.42 8.90 -1.27
C THR A 222 -15.49 8.86 -2.46
N ALA A 223 -16.02 9.11 -3.66
CA ALA A 223 -15.21 9.21 -4.88
C ALA A 223 -14.23 10.40 -4.77
N LEU A 224 -12.96 10.16 -5.08
CA LEU A 224 -11.95 11.21 -5.17
C LEU A 224 -12.14 11.97 -6.49
N PRO A 225 -12.10 13.32 -6.49
CA PRO A 225 -12.16 14.07 -7.73
C PRO A 225 -10.91 13.84 -8.57
N VAL A 226 -11.07 13.81 -9.90
CA VAL A 226 -9.94 13.70 -10.83
C VAL A 226 -9.43 15.10 -11.15
N VAL A 227 -8.19 15.40 -10.72
CA VAL A 227 -7.48 16.66 -10.97
C VAL A 227 -6.26 16.33 -11.81
N ASP A 228 -6.05 17.06 -12.92
CA ASP A 228 -4.91 16.89 -13.84
C ASP A 228 -4.64 15.43 -14.27
N GLY A 229 -5.71 14.64 -14.41
CA GLY A 229 -5.68 13.24 -14.84
C GLY A 229 -5.39 12.19 -13.76
N VAL A 230 -5.36 12.59 -12.48
CA VAL A 230 -5.20 11.68 -11.32
C VAL A 230 -6.34 11.89 -10.30
N PRO A 231 -6.87 10.83 -9.67
CA PRO A 231 -7.68 10.99 -8.47
C PRO A 231 -6.85 11.63 -7.34
N LEU A 232 -7.28 12.82 -6.90
CA LEU A 232 -6.59 13.65 -5.90
C LEU A 232 -7.62 14.46 -5.10
N GLY A 233 -7.65 14.31 -3.78
CA GLY A 233 -8.52 15.11 -2.92
C GLY A 233 -8.07 15.11 -1.46
N GLU A 234 -8.65 15.99 -0.65
CA GLU A 234 -8.46 15.95 0.81
C GLU A 234 -9.37 14.87 1.42
N VAL A 235 -8.81 14.09 2.35
CA VAL A 235 -9.52 13.03 3.07
C VAL A 235 -9.28 13.14 4.58
N THR A 236 -10.17 12.55 5.37
CA THR A 236 -10.02 12.50 6.84
C THR A 236 -8.86 11.60 7.25
N THR A 237 -8.07 12.10 8.20
CA THR A 237 -6.84 11.51 8.75
C THR A 237 -6.73 11.79 10.26
N PRO A 238 -5.81 11.15 11.01
CA PRO A 238 -4.99 10.01 10.62
C PRO A 238 -5.83 8.76 10.31
N ILE A 239 -5.26 7.81 9.57
CA ILE A 239 -5.87 6.48 9.44
C ILE A 239 -5.69 5.75 10.78
N VAL A 240 -6.76 5.67 11.57
CA VAL A 240 -6.81 4.79 12.75
C VAL A 240 -7.02 3.34 12.31
N PHE A 241 -6.89 2.40 13.25
CA PHE A 241 -7.01 0.96 12.96
C PHE A 241 -8.38 0.62 12.32
N GLY A 242 -8.34 -0.24 11.30
CA GLY A 242 -9.50 -0.58 10.45
C GLY A 242 -10.07 0.56 9.59
N ALA A 243 -9.54 1.79 9.69
CA ALA A 243 -9.98 2.96 8.94
C ALA A 243 -9.27 3.06 7.57
N GLY A 244 -9.60 4.09 6.78
CA GLY A 244 -8.84 4.47 5.57
C GLY A 244 -8.73 3.41 4.47
N GLU A 245 -9.86 2.86 3.99
CA GLU A 245 -9.86 1.90 2.86
C GLU A 245 -9.96 2.63 1.52
N LEU A 246 -8.98 2.41 0.64
CA LEU A 246 -8.93 2.94 -0.73
C LEU A 246 -9.26 1.84 -1.74
N HIS A 247 -10.18 2.11 -2.65
CA HIS A 247 -10.41 1.31 -3.85
C HIS A 247 -9.96 2.06 -5.10
N VAL A 248 -9.47 1.29 -6.07
CA VAL A 248 -9.29 1.75 -7.45
C VAL A 248 -10.31 1.03 -8.33
N LEU A 249 -11.06 1.80 -9.10
CA LEU A 249 -12.14 1.32 -9.97
C LEU A 249 -11.73 1.49 -11.44
N ARG A 250 -12.09 0.52 -12.28
CA ARG A 250 -11.99 0.61 -13.74
C ARG A 250 -13.33 0.20 -14.32
N ASP A 251 -13.93 1.05 -15.15
CA ASP A 251 -15.28 0.84 -15.72
C ASP A 251 -16.33 0.51 -14.62
N GLY A 252 -16.21 1.17 -13.45
CA GLY A 252 -17.06 0.93 -12.27
C GLY A 252 -16.78 -0.36 -11.49
N VAL A 253 -15.75 -1.15 -11.88
CA VAL A 253 -15.38 -2.41 -11.22
C VAL A 253 -14.10 -2.21 -10.39
N ARG A 254 -14.12 -2.60 -9.11
CA ARG A 254 -12.92 -2.58 -8.25
C ARG A 254 -11.84 -3.49 -8.80
N VAL A 255 -10.71 -2.91 -9.20
CA VAL A 255 -9.53 -3.63 -9.73
C VAL A 255 -8.43 -3.83 -8.68
N ASP A 256 -8.37 -2.98 -7.66
CA ASP A 256 -7.42 -3.11 -6.56
C ASP A 256 -7.94 -2.50 -5.25
N GLN A 257 -7.30 -2.89 -4.15
CA GLN A 257 -7.44 -2.31 -2.81
C GLN A 257 -6.05 -1.86 -2.36
N ALA A 258 -5.66 -0.67 -2.78
CA ALA A 258 -4.33 -0.13 -2.51
C ALA A 258 -4.23 0.36 -1.06
N VAL A 259 -3.10 0.09 -0.41
CA VAL A 259 -2.75 0.72 0.88
C VAL A 259 -1.95 1.98 0.56
N PRO A 260 -2.41 3.19 0.93
CA PRO A 260 -1.62 4.40 0.74
C PRO A 260 -0.30 4.31 1.49
N THR A 261 0.78 4.75 0.84
CA THR A 261 2.02 5.11 1.55
C THR A 261 1.73 6.37 2.36
N THR A 262 2.24 6.48 3.59
CA THR A 262 2.22 7.73 4.35
C THR A 262 3.64 8.31 4.44
N PRO A 263 3.87 9.61 4.14
CA PRO A 263 5.17 10.23 4.29
C PRO A 263 5.67 10.18 5.73
N PHE A 264 6.97 10.01 5.92
CA PHE A 264 7.67 10.24 7.19
C PHE A 264 7.20 9.42 8.41
N THR A 265 6.35 8.40 8.21
CA THR A 265 6.00 7.42 9.26
C THR A 265 7.16 6.49 9.64
N GLU A 266 8.29 6.60 8.95
CA GLU A 266 9.59 6.05 9.37
C GLU A 266 10.40 7.04 10.26
N GLU A 267 9.76 7.65 11.27
CA GLU A 267 10.48 7.63 12.55
C GLU A 267 10.68 6.14 12.86
N PRO A 268 11.92 5.64 12.97
CA PRO A 268 12.16 4.22 13.14
C PRO A 268 11.51 3.81 14.46
N VAL A 269 10.37 3.11 14.38
CA VAL A 269 9.63 2.58 15.54
C VAL A 269 10.68 1.98 16.46
N PRO A 270 10.94 2.59 17.65
CA PRO A 270 12.18 2.34 18.37
C PRO A 270 12.31 0.84 18.58
N ALA A 271 13.34 0.24 17.98
CA ALA A 271 13.43 -1.21 17.80
C ALA A 271 13.03 -1.90 19.10
N PRO A 272 11.90 -2.65 19.11
CA PRO A 272 10.98 -2.73 20.24
C PRO A 272 11.77 -2.95 21.50
N GLN A 273 11.82 -1.90 22.35
CA GLN A 273 12.79 -1.83 23.44
C GLN A 273 12.70 -3.14 24.21
N GLN A 274 13.80 -3.92 24.22
CA GLN A 274 13.79 -5.20 24.91
C GLN A 274 13.38 -4.93 26.34
N GLN A 275 12.18 -5.41 26.72
CA GLN A 275 11.51 -5.00 27.94
C GLN A 275 12.49 -5.11 29.11
N THR A 276 12.95 -3.96 29.61
CA THR A 276 13.99 -3.90 30.65
C THR A 276 13.33 -4.17 32.00
N GLY A 277 12.91 -5.41 32.20
CA GLY A 277 12.10 -5.84 33.33
C GLY A 277 11.89 -7.35 33.31
N ASP A 278 11.16 -7.83 34.31
CA ASP A 278 10.70 -9.22 34.36
C ASP A 278 9.46 -9.37 33.46
N PRO A 279 9.50 -10.16 32.37
CA PRO A 279 8.37 -10.33 31.46
C PRO A 279 7.13 -10.90 32.13
N ALA A 280 7.30 -11.75 33.17
CA ALA A 280 6.16 -12.29 33.90
C ALA A 280 5.44 -11.19 34.70
N ARG A 281 6.21 -10.33 35.35
CA ARG A 281 5.68 -9.13 36.02
C ARG A 281 5.02 -8.16 35.04
N PHE A 282 5.54 -7.99 33.82
CA PHE A 282 4.89 -7.18 32.79
C PHE A 282 3.53 -7.77 32.40
N ALA A 283 3.46 -9.07 32.13
CA ALA A 283 2.20 -9.76 31.78
C ALA A 283 1.14 -9.65 32.89
N GLU A 284 1.52 -9.83 34.15
CA GLU A 284 0.64 -9.64 35.32
C GLU A 284 0.15 -8.19 35.45
N LEU A 285 1.02 -7.20 35.28
CA LEU A 285 0.68 -5.78 35.38
C LEU A 285 -0.22 -5.32 34.21
N MET A 286 0.03 -5.78 33.00
CA MET A 286 -0.83 -5.51 31.83
C MET A 286 -2.21 -6.13 32.02
N ALA A 287 -2.31 -7.38 32.48
CA ALA A 287 -3.59 -8.01 32.80
C ALA A 287 -4.34 -7.20 33.88
N GLY A 288 -3.68 -6.85 34.99
CA GLY A 288 -4.27 -6.06 36.07
C GLY A 288 -4.69 -4.63 35.67
N CYS A 289 -4.11 -4.06 34.62
CA CYS A 289 -4.52 -2.77 34.06
C CYS A 289 -5.70 -2.91 33.07
N LEU A 290 -5.68 -3.95 32.22
CA LEU A 290 -6.65 -4.14 31.15
C LEU A 290 -7.96 -4.81 31.60
N GLU A 291 -7.92 -5.77 32.53
CA GLU A 291 -9.13 -6.46 33.01
C GLU A 291 -10.19 -5.50 33.61
N PRO A 292 -9.84 -4.50 34.44
CA PRO A 292 -10.79 -3.48 34.90
C PRO A 292 -11.39 -2.62 33.79
N LEU A 293 -10.75 -2.57 32.61
CA LEU A 293 -11.22 -1.85 31.42
C LEU A 293 -12.10 -2.73 30.50
N GLY A 294 -12.45 -3.95 30.93
CA GLY A 294 -13.34 -4.86 30.21
C GLY A 294 -12.64 -5.80 29.22
N PHE A 295 -11.31 -5.84 29.22
CA PHE A 295 -10.55 -6.81 28.43
C PHE A 295 -10.54 -8.19 29.11
N GLN A 296 -10.42 -9.25 28.30
CA GLN A 296 -10.08 -10.59 28.79
C GLN A 296 -8.63 -10.87 28.42
N VAL A 297 -7.75 -11.03 29.41
CA VAL A 297 -6.32 -11.31 29.20
C VAL A 297 -6.00 -12.72 29.67
N ARG A 298 -5.28 -13.48 28.85
CA ARG A 298 -4.71 -14.78 29.23
C ARG A 298 -3.20 -14.67 29.34
N ILE A 299 -2.69 -14.86 30.56
CA ILE A 299 -1.26 -15.04 30.78
C ILE A 299 -0.85 -16.44 30.27
N GLY A 300 0.30 -16.51 29.59
CA GLY A 300 0.87 -17.75 29.05
C GLY A 300 1.29 -18.72 30.16
N PRO A 301 1.46 -20.02 29.84
CA PRO A 301 1.78 -21.05 30.84
C PRO A 301 3.18 -20.88 31.46
N ASP A 302 4.06 -20.10 30.85
CA ASP A 302 5.37 -19.71 31.38
C ASP A 302 5.34 -18.39 32.19
N GLY A 303 4.18 -17.72 32.27
CA GLY A 303 4.01 -16.41 32.90
C GLY A 303 4.49 -15.23 32.03
N THR A 304 5.40 -15.44 31.08
CA THR A 304 6.17 -14.38 30.40
C THR A 304 5.44 -13.65 29.28
N SER A 305 4.22 -14.08 28.94
CA SER A 305 3.43 -13.54 27.82
C SER A 305 1.99 -13.28 28.25
N SER A 306 1.38 -12.25 27.69
CA SER A 306 -0.04 -11.93 27.86
C SER A 306 -0.72 -11.86 26.49
N GLU A 307 -1.80 -12.61 26.31
CA GLU A 307 -2.62 -12.62 25.10
C GLU A 307 -3.98 -11.97 25.40
N ILE A 308 -4.32 -10.91 24.68
CA ILE A 308 -5.65 -10.28 24.76
C ILE A 308 -6.62 -11.15 23.96
N LEU A 309 -7.60 -11.76 24.65
CA LEU A 309 -8.61 -12.64 24.04
C LEU A 309 -9.83 -11.88 23.53
N SER A 310 -10.20 -10.79 24.20
CA SER A 310 -11.29 -9.88 23.80
C SER A 310 -11.11 -8.50 24.43
N GLY A 311 -11.64 -7.47 23.76
CA GLY A 311 -11.76 -6.12 24.33
C GLY A 311 -13.13 -5.84 24.94
N PRO A 312 -13.39 -4.60 25.40
CA PRO A 312 -14.67 -4.18 25.96
C PRO A 312 -15.86 -4.31 24.99
N TYR A 313 -15.61 -4.34 23.68
CA TYR A 313 -16.63 -4.56 22.63
C TYR A 313 -16.80 -6.05 22.25
N GLY A 314 -16.14 -6.97 22.95
CA GLY A 314 -16.21 -8.42 22.73
C GLY A 314 -15.17 -8.95 21.73
N THR A 315 -15.53 -10.04 21.03
CA THR A 315 -14.68 -10.77 20.06
C THR A 315 -15.12 -10.58 18.60
N GLY A 316 -16.12 -9.74 18.36
CA GLY A 316 -16.55 -9.40 17.01
C GLY A 316 -15.58 -8.43 16.33
N PRO A 317 -15.71 -8.21 15.01
CA PRO A 317 -14.99 -7.12 14.36
C PRO A 317 -15.41 -5.78 14.97
N LEU A 318 -14.42 -4.91 15.14
CA LEU A 318 -14.58 -3.55 15.66
C LEU A 318 -14.86 -2.57 14.53
N SER A 319 -15.58 -1.50 14.85
CA SER A 319 -15.57 -0.27 14.07
C SER A 319 -14.26 0.49 14.27
N SER A 320 -13.91 1.39 13.35
CA SER A 320 -12.68 2.20 13.46
C SER A 320 -12.60 3.00 14.77
N ALA A 321 -13.75 3.45 15.30
CA ALA A 321 -13.81 4.15 16.58
C ALA A 321 -13.57 3.20 17.78
N GLU A 322 -14.18 2.02 17.77
CA GLU A 322 -14.00 1.00 18.82
C GLU A 322 -12.56 0.45 18.83
N ASP A 323 -11.93 0.31 17.66
CA ASP A 323 -10.54 -0.14 17.48
C ASP A 323 -9.56 0.95 17.97
N ALA A 324 -9.81 2.22 17.61
CA ALA A 324 -9.02 3.36 18.11
C ALA A 324 -9.13 3.54 19.64
N GLU A 325 -10.32 3.36 20.22
CA GLU A 325 -10.48 3.41 21.69
C GLU A 325 -9.79 2.21 22.36
N THR A 326 -9.87 1.01 21.77
CA THR A 326 -9.17 -0.19 22.23
C THR A 326 -7.66 0.03 22.30
N GLU A 327 -7.04 0.52 21.23
CA GLU A 327 -5.59 0.77 21.20
C GLU A 327 -5.18 1.91 22.14
N ALA A 328 -6.00 2.96 22.27
CA ALA A 328 -5.74 4.05 23.21
C ALA A 328 -5.77 3.59 24.68
N LEU A 329 -6.58 2.59 25.02
CA LEU A 329 -6.59 1.95 26.34
C LEU A 329 -5.35 1.06 26.55
N ILE A 330 -4.96 0.27 25.54
CA ILE A 330 -3.76 -0.58 25.57
C ILE A 330 -2.49 0.26 25.74
N THR A 331 -2.34 1.30 24.91
CA THR A 331 -1.21 2.25 24.97
C THR A 331 -1.16 2.92 26.35
N ARG A 332 -2.29 3.43 26.86
CA ARG A 332 -2.34 4.04 28.20
C ARG A 332 -1.89 3.10 29.31
N CYS A 333 -2.26 1.81 29.25
CA CYS A 333 -1.78 0.82 30.21
C CYS A 333 -0.26 0.61 30.09
N ARG A 334 0.26 0.50 28.87
CA ARG A 334 1.71 0.35 28.62
C ARG A 334 2.49 1.54 29.18
N ASP A 335 2.07 2.76 28.85
CA ASP A 335 2.69 4.02 29.29
C ASP A 335 2.68 4.16 30.82
N GLN A 336 1.55 3.80 31.49
CA GLN A 336 1.43 3.83 32.96
C GLN A 336 2.37 2.86 33.67
N LEU A 337 2.76 1.77 33.01
CA LEU A 337 3.70 0.79 33.53
C LEU A 337 5.16 1.15 33.20
N GLY A 338 5.40 2.18 32.38
CA GLY A 338 6.72 2.63 31.95
C GLY A 338 7.33 1.81 30.81
N TYR A 339 6.49 1.34 29.88
CA TYR A 339 6.87 0.51 28.71
C TYR A 339 6.42 1.14 27.38
#